data_AF-A0A9P8TNP3-F1
#
_entry.id   AF-A0A9P8TNP3-F1
#
_cell.length_a   1.000
_cell.length_b   1.000
_cell.length_c   1.000
_cell.angle_alpha   90.00
_cell.angle_beta   90.00
_cell.angle_gamma   90.00
#
_symmetry.space_group_name_H-M   'P 1'
#
loop_
_entity.id
_entity.type
_entity.pdbx_description
1 polymer ?
#
loop_
_entity_poly.entity_id
_entity_poly.type
_entity_poly.pdbx_seq_one_letter_code
_entity_poly.pdbx_strand_id
1 'polypeptide(L)'
;MPSRNSINKPKDTMNQAHRRAAVAKKRAARARRGDFAPPRSAAASQSGEIKSTALALYTGAVEERGPWTTKTLSNKRKQKIERNKKYVAARNNKLLIDAQATAEEKMDVDEEPNPVQKKLIKKNTVKDALWSVIEDGVTSQLIVDAQGEGTTLGGPVF
;
A
#
# COMPACT_ATOMS: atom_id res chain seq x y z
N MET A 1 -33.77 -21.81 44.42
CA MET A 1 -34.84 -22.30 45.29
C MET A 1 -36.18 -21.71 44.86
N PRO A 2 -37.30 -22.44 45.03
CA PRO A 2 -38.65 -21.87 44.89
C PRO A 2 -38.83 -20.68 45.85
N SER A 3 -39.61 -19.68 45.44
CA SER A 3 -39.90 -18.53 46.31
C SER A 3 -40.85 -18.90 47.44
N ARG A 4 -40.70 -18.25 48.60
CA ARG A 4 -41.55 -18.45 49.80
C ARG A 4 -43.05 -18.37 49.52
N ASN A 5 -43.46 -17.45 48.64
CA ASN A 5 -44.88 -17.21 48.31
C ASN A 5 -45.44 -18.15 47.23
N SER A 6 -44.60 -18.98 46.59
CA SER A 6 -45.01 -19.84 45.48
C SER A 6 -44.11 -21.07 45.38
N ILE A 7 -44.17 -21.90 46.43
CA ILE A 7 -43.31 -23.08 46.61
C ILE A 7 -43.44 -24.12 45.47
N ASN A 8 -44.62 -24.22 44.85
CA ASN A 8 -44.89 -25.16 43.75
C ASN A 8 -44.47 -24.62 42.39
N LYS A 9 -44.02 -23.36 42.29
CA LYS A 9 -43.55 -22.76 41.03
C LYS A 9 -42.02 -22.66 41.03
N PRO A 10 -41.33 -23.35 40.13
CA PRO A 10 -39.88 -23.29 40.06
C PRO A 10 -39.43 -21.93 39.49
N LYS A 11 -38.76 -21.11 40.32
CA LYS A 11 -38.30 -19.77 39.94
C LYS A 11 -36.94 -19.80 39.24
N ASP A 12 -35.93 -20.38 39.90
CA ASP A 12 -34.55 -20.27 39.42
C ASP A 12 -34.29 -21.07 38.15
N THR A 13 -34.85 -22.28 38.03
CA THR A 13 -34.68 -23.09 36.81
C THR A 13 -35.34 -22.43 35.61
N MET A 14 -36.53 -21.86 35.78
CA MET A 14 -37.23 -21.09 34.74
C MET A 14 -36.42 -19.84 34.33
N ASN A 15 -35.90 -19.09 35.29
CA ASN A 15 -35.07 -17.92 35.02
C ASN A 15 -33.77 -18.30 34.28
N GLN A 16 -33.14 -19.40 34.69
CA GLN A 16 -31.94 -19.90 34.02
C GLN A 16 -32.24 -20.37 32.60
N ALA A 17 -33.32 -21.13 32.40
CA ALA A 17 -33.75 -21.58 31.08
C ALA A 17 -34.01 -20.39 30.14
N HIS A 18 -34.74 -19.38 30.62
CA HIS A 18 -34.98 -18.15 29.87
C HIS A 18 -33.68 -17.42 29.49
N ARG A 19 -32.76 -17.24 30.45
CA ARG A 19 -31.46 -16.60 30.20
C ARG A 19 -30.63 -17.38 29.18
N ARG A 20 -30.58 -18.71 29.30
CA ARG A 20 -29.85 -19.59 28.36
C ARG A 20 -30.41 -19.46 26.95
N ALA A 21 -31.72 -19.50 26.79
CA ALA A 21 -32.38 -19.33 25.49
C ALA A 21 -32.08 -17.95 24.88
N ALA A 22 -32.16 -16.88 25.67
CA ALA A 22 -31.85 -15.53 25.21
C ALA A 22 -30.38 -15.38 24.74
N VAL A 23 -29.43 -15.95 25.50
CA VAL A 23 -28.00 -15.94 25.14
C VAL A 23 -27.75 -16.77 23.88
N ALA A 24 -28.37 -17.95 23.77
CA ALA A 24 -28.27 -18.80 22.58
C ALA A 24 -28.77 -18.08 21.31
N LYS A 25 -29.92 -17.39 21.39
CA LYS A 25 -30.45 -16.58 20.29
C LYS A 25 -29.49 -15.46 19.88
N LYS A 26 -28.91 -14.74 20.85
CA LYS A 26 -27.89 -13.72 20.59
C LYS A 26 -26.64 -14.30 19.94
N ARG A 27 -26.15 -15.45 20.41
CA ARG A 27 -25.02 -16.15 19.81
C ARG A 27 -25.31 -16.57 18.38
N ALA A 28 -26.47 -17.14 18.10
CA ALA A 28 -26.87 -17.53 16.75
C ALA A 28 -26.96 -16.32 15.80
N ALA A 29 -27.53 -15.20 16.25
CA ALA A 29 -27.58 -13.96 15.47
C ALA A 29 -26.17 -13.43 15.14
N ARG A 30 -25.27 -13.40 16.14
CA ARG A 30 -23.86 -13.00 15.95
C ARG A 30 -23.11 -13.93 14.99
N ALA A 31 -23.38 -15.23 15.05
CA ALA A 31 -22.79 -16.20 14.13
C ALA A 31 -23.28 -16.01 12.68
N ARG A 32 -24.57 -15.70 12.48
CA ARG A 32 -25.10 -15.39 11.14
C ARG A 32 -24.53 -14.09 10.57
N ARG A 33 -24.30 -13.08 11.41
CA ARG A 33 -23.55 -11.88 11.03
C ARG A 33 -22.06 -12.14 10.83
N GLY A 34 -21.58 -13.33 11.22
CA GLY A 34 -20.18 -13.74 11.25
C GLY A 34 -19.28 -12.80 12.07
N ASP A 35 -19.76 -12.37 13.23
CA ASP A 35 -18.96 -11.65 14.24
C ASP A 35 -17.91 -12.57 14.90
N PHE A 36 -18.02 -13.89 14.67
CA PHE A 36 -17.10 -14.89 15.21
C PHE A 36 -16.07 -15.29 14.17
N ALA A 37 -14.85 -15.57 14.64
CA ALA A 37 -13.80 -16.11 13.79
C ALA A 37 -14.19 -17.48 13.21
N PRO A 38 -13.76 -17.79 11.98
CA PRO A 38 -13.99 -19.09 11.37
C PRO A 38 -13.26 -20.21 12.13
N PRO A 39 -13.62 -21.49 11.87
CA PRO A 39 -12.90 -22.62 12.47
C PRO A 39 -11.43 -22.63 12.05
N ARG A 40 -10.59 -23.31 12.84
CA ARG A 40 -9.13 -23.34 12.66
C ARG A 40 -8.68 -23.87 11.29
N SER A 41 -9.42 -24.81 10.72
CA SER A 41 -9.14 -25.44 9.42
C SER A 41 -9.65 -24.65 8.22
N ALA A 42 -10.40 -23.57 8.43
CA ALA A 42 -10.89 -22.76 7.32
C ALA A 42 -9.73 -22.01 6.64
N ALA A 43 -9.79 -21.86 5.32
CA ALA A 43 -8.79 -21.09 4.55
C ALA A 43 -8.67 -19.63 5.02
N ALA A 44 -9.76 -19.03 5.50
CA ALA A 44 -9.77 -17.68 6.06
C ALA A 44 -9.28 -17.60 7.53
N SER A 45 -8.83 -18.72 8.12
CA SER A 45 -8.38 -18.77 9.50
C SER A 45 -6.92 -18.31 9.63
N GLN A 46 -6.68 -17.30 10.46
CA GLN A 46 -5.32 -16.82 10.78
C GLN A 46 -4.74 -17.56 12.00
N SER A 47 -4.95 -18.88 12.05
CA SER A 47 -4.52 -19.70 13.19
C SER A 47 -3.06 -20.14 13.01
N GLY A 48 -2.16 -19.63 13.85
CA GLY A 48 -0.72 -19.86 13.73
C GLY A 48 0.04 -18.71 13.07
N GLU A 49 -0.68 -17.75 12.51
CA GLU A 49 -0.12 -16.51 11.93
C GLU A 49 -0.09 -15.37 12.94
N ILE A 50 0.68 -14.32 12.62
CA ILE A 50 0.76 -13.10 13.42
C ILE A 50 -0.53 -12.31 13.26
N LYS A 51 -1.27 -12.18 14.36
CA LYS A 51 -2.52 -11.40 14.40
C LYS A 51 -2.19 -9.92 14.62
N SER A 52 -2.38 -9.09 13.61
CA SER A 52 -2.28 -7.63 13.80
C SER A 52 -3.35 -6.88 13.04
N THR A 53 -4.04 -5.99 13.75
CA THR A 53 -5.08 -5.13 13.18
C THR A 53 -4.52 -4.20 12.11
N ALA A 54 -3.32 -3.67 12.33
CA ALA A 54 -2.67 -2.76 11.39
C ALA A 54 -2.33 -3.44 10.03
N LEU A 55 -1.79 -4.66 10.03
CA LEU A 55 -1.53 -5.36 8.76
C LEU A 55 -2.83 -5.79 8.09
N ALA A 56 -3.82 -6.21 8.87
CA ALA A 56 -5.12 -6.59 8.33
C ALA A 56 -5.83 -5.38 7.67
N LEU A 57 -5.77 -4.19 8.30
CA LEU A 57 -6.29 -2.94 7.70
C LEU A 57 -5.49 -2.52 6.46
N TYR A 58 -4.17 -2.70 6.47
CA TYR A 58 -3.31 -2.37 5.32
C TYR A 58 -3.56 -3.29 4.11
N THR A 59 -3.79 -4.58 4.35
CA THR A 59 -4.02 -5.60 3.31
C THR A 59 -5.47 -5.67 2.85
N GLY A 60 -6.40 -5.03 3.55
CA GLY A 60 -7.84 -5.11 3.26
C GLY A 60 -8.49 -6.40 3.74
N ALA A 61 -7.80 -7.24 4.52
CA ALA A 61 -8.33 -8.50 5.04
C ALA A 61 -9.34 -8.33 6.19
N VAL A 62 -9.50 -7.11 6.72
CA VAL A 62 -10.55 -6.81 7.71
C VAL A 62 -11.83 -6.43 7.00
N GLU A 63 -12.79 -7.34 6.97
CA GLU A 63 -14.20 -6.98 6.78
C GLU A 63 -14.71 -6.37 8.09
N GLU A 64 -14.65 -5.04 8.23
CA GLU A 64 -15.33 -4.37 9.33
C GLU A 64 -16.85 -4.52 9.11
N ARG A 65 -17.53 -5.24 10.01
CA ARG A 65 -18.96 -5.55 9.89
C ARG A 65 -19.77 -4.50 10.63
N GLY A 66 -19.98 -3.37 9.97
CA GLY A 66 -20.77 -2.24 10.45
C GLY A 66 -20.36 -0.93 9.76
N PRO A 67 -21.20 0.11 9.84
CA PRO A 67 -20.90 1.40 9.21
C PRO A 67 -19.78 2.18 9.92
N TRP A 68 -19.39 1.79 11.14
CA TRP A 68 -18.40 2.49 11.95
C TRP A 68 -17.39 1.53 12.57
N THR A 69 -16.12 1.93 12.58
CA THR A 69 -15.04 1.22 13.25
C THR A 69 -14.20 2.15 14.11
N THR A 70 -13.64 1.63 15.19
CA THR A 70 -12.63 2.32 16.01
C THR A 70 -11.20 2.00 15.56
N LYS A 71 -11.02 1.05 14.65
CA LYS A 71 -9.69 0.62 14.19
C LYS A 71 -9.24 1.50 13.03
N THR A 72 -8.04 2.06 13.16
CA THR A 72 -7.45 2.92 12.13
C THR A 72 -6.00 2.51 11.84
N LEU A 73 -5.53 2.84 10.64
CA LEU A 73 -4.14 2.68 10.26
C LEU A 73 -3.44 4.05 10.31
N SER A 74 -2.56 4.23 11.29
CA SER A 74 -1.74 5.45 11.35
C SER A 74 -0.83 5.57 10.12
N ASN A 75 -0.73 6.78 9.55
CA ASN A 75 0.19 7.08 8.44
C ASN A 75 1.63 6.68 8.72
N LYS A 76 2.11 6.87 9.96
CA LYS A 76 3.45 6.44 10.40
C LYS A 76 3.62 4.93 10.26
N ARG A 77 2.59 4.15 10.60
CA ARG A 77 2.64 2.70 10.49
C ARG A 77 2.54 2.25 9.04
N LYS A 78 1.70 2.91 8.22
CA LYS A 78 1.60 2.67 6.78
C LYS A 78 2.97 2.80 6.09
N GLN A 79 3.66 3.92 6.29
CA GLN A 79 4.99 4.16 5.71
C GLN A 79 6.02 3.12 6.17
N LYS A 80 5.99 2.71 7.45
CA LYS A 80 6.87 1.64 7.95
C LYS A 80 6.61 0.30 7.27
N ILE A 81 5.35 -0.05 7.05
CA ILE A 81 4.97 -1.28 6.34
C ILE A 81 5.44 -1.24 4.88
N GLU A 82 5.19 -0.14 4.18
CA GLU A 82 5.62 0.04 2.78
C GLU A 82 7.14 -0.02 2.62
N ARG A 83 7.87 0.63 3.53
CA ARG A 83 9.34 0.58 3.54
C ARG A 83 9.84 -0.85 3.77
N ASN A 84 9.27 -1.57 4.75
CA ASN A 84 9.66 -2.95 5.01
C ASN A 84 9.30 -3.88 3.84
N LYS A 85 8.15 -3.66 3.17
CA LYS A 85 7.77 -4.39 1.95
C LYS A 85 8.81 -4.20 0.84
N LYS A 86 9.35 -2.99 0.67
CA LYS A 86 10.45 -2.72 -0.27
C LYS A 86 11.72 -3.48 0.10
N TYR A 87 12.09 -3.51 1.40
CA TYR A 87 13.28 -4.26 1.84
C TYR A 87 13.15 -5.77 1.63
N VAL A 88 11.96 -6.34 1.86
CA VAL A 88 11.71 -7.76 1.60
C VAL A 88 11.79 -8.04 0.10
N ALA A 89 11.19 -7.19 -0.75
CA ALA A 89 11.27 -7.35 -2.21
C ALA A 89 12.72 -7.27 -2.71
N ALA A 90 13.52 -6.31 -2.23
CA ALA A 90 14.93 -6.19 -2.58
C ALA A 90 15.74 -7.41 -2.13
N ARG A 91 15.46 -7.96 -0.95
CA ARG A 91 16.09 -9.20 -0.48
C ARG A 91 15.70 -10.39 -1.34
N ASN A 92 14.43 -10.53 -1.70
CA ASN A 92 13.96 -11.63 -2.55
C ASN A 92 14.56 -11.55 -3.95
N ASN A 93 14.67 -10.34 -4.52
CA ASN A 93 15.34 -10.14 -5.81
C ASN A 93 16.83 -10.48 -5.72
N LYS A 94 17.52 -10.07 -4.66
CA LYS A 94 18.91 -10.47 -4.45
C LYS A 94 19.05 -11.99 -4.33
N LEU A 95 18.16 -12.64 -3.58
CA LEU A 95 18.16 -14.09 -3.41
C LEU A 95 17.84 -14.81 -4.73
N LEU A 96 16.96 -14.24 -5.56
CA LEU A 96 16.70 -14.72 -6.93
C LEU A 96 17.93 -14.56 -7.83
N ILE A 97 18.64 -13.43 -7.76
CA ILE A 97 19.89 -13.22 -8.49
C ILE A 97 20.96 -14.19 -8.01
N ASP A 98 21.11 -14.41 -6.70
CA ASP A 98 22.08 -15.35 -6.15
C ASP A 98 21.69 -16.81 -6.54
N ALA A 99 20.39 -17.13 -6.60
CA ALA A 99 19.88 -18.43 -7.07
C ALA A 99 20.04 -18.63 -8.59
N GLN A 100 19.91 -17.56 -9.38
CA GLN A 100 20.17 -17.57 -10.82
C GLN A 100 21.66 -17.67 -11.10
N ALA A 101 22.50 -16.87 -10.45
CA ALA A 101 23.96 -16.95 -10.56
C ALA A 101 24.49 -18.34 -10.18
N THR A 102 23.95 -18.99 -9.14
CA THR A 102 24.33 -20.38 -8.80
C THR A 102 23.75 -21.44 -9.75
N ALA A 103 22.70 -21.11 -10.51
CA ALA A 103 22.14 -21.97 -11.56
C ALA A 103 22.85 -21.76 -12.92
N GLU A 104 23.26 -20.54 -13.23
CA GLU A 104 24.05 -20.12 -14.41
C GLU A 104 25.51 -20.54 -14.26
N GLU A 105 26.10 -20.51 -13.06
CA GLU A 105 27.43 -21.10 -12.79
C GLU A 105 27.43 -22.64 -12.97
N LYS A 106 26.24 -23.25 -13.08
CA LYS A 106 26.06 -24.67 -13.46
C LYS A 106 25.66 -24.88 -14.93
N MET A 107 25.39 -23.81 -15.69
CA MET A 107 25.01 -23.86 -17.10
C MET A 107 25.54 -22.61 -17.83
N ASP A 108 26.72 -22.73 -18.44
CA ASP A 108 27.27 -21.75 -19.39
C ASP A 108 26.26 -21.48 -20.53
N VAL A 109 25.67 -20.29 -20.58
CA VAL A 109 25.08 -19.72 -21.82
C VAL A 109 25.17 -18.19 -21.77
N ASP A 110 25.85 -17.61 -22.78
CA ASP A 110 25.90 -16.19 -23.11
C ASP A 110 24.50 -15.58 -23.33
N GLU A 111 24.18 -14.47 -22.66
CA GLU A 111 23.14 -13.54 -23.12
C GLU A 111 23.56 -12.07 -22.93
N GLU A 112 23.47 -11.30 -24.03
CA GLU A 112 23.77 -9.87 -24.11
C GLU A 112 22.76 -8.96 -23.37
N PRO A 113 23.17 -7.76 -22.89
CA PRO A 113 22.30 -6.91 -22.08
C PRO A 113 21.31 -6.07 -22.92
N ASN A 114 20.01 -6.31 -22.72
CA ASN A 114 18.94 -5.42 -23.17
C ASN A 114 18.92 -4.07 -22.41
N PRO A 115 18.76 -2.91 -23.07
CA PRO A 115 18.78 -1.61 -22.41
C PRO A 115 17.49 -1.30 -21.64
N VAL A 116 17.67 -0.99 -20.36
CA VAL A 116 16.62 -0.54 -19.42
C VAL A 116 16.02 0.79 -19.87
N GLN A 117 14.75 0.77 -20.27
CA GLN A 117 13.96 1.97 -20.57
C GLN A 117 13.76 2.81 -19.30
N LYS A 118 14.43 3.97 -19.24
CA LYS A 118 14.29 4.95 -18.16
C LYS A 118 12.89 5.57 -18.21
N LYS A 119 12.12 5.40 -17.13
CA LYS A 119 10.85 6.10 -16.93
C LYS A 119 11.11 7.62 -16.84
N LEU A 120 10.64 8.36 -17.84
CA LEU A 120 10.64 9.81 -17.87
C LEU A 120 9.77 10.35 -16.73
N ILE A 121 10.43 10.89 -15.70
CA ILE A 121 9.80 11.69 -14.66
C ILE A 121 9.35 12.98 -15.36
N LYS A 122 8.03 13.24 -15.40
CA LYS A 122 7.51 14.54 -15.85
C LYS A 122 7.95 15.62 -14.88
N LYS A 123 9.15 16.16 -15.10
CA LYS A 123 9.62 17.39 -14.47
C LYS A 123 8.98 18.58 -15.17
N ASN A 124 8.99 19.71 -14.48
CA ASN A 124 8.33 20.95 -14.86
C ASN A 124 8.82 21.41 -16.23
N THR A 125 8.09 21.01 -17.28
CA THR A 125 8.46 21.15 -18.69
C THR A 125 8.85 22.57 -19.06
N VAL A 126 8.21 23.55 -18.44
CA VAL A 126 8.49 24.98 -18.69
C VAL A 126 9.84 25.41 -18.11
N LYS A 127 10.20 24.96 -16.90
CA LYS A 127 11.50 25.31 -16.30
C LYS A 127 12.64 24.59 -17.02
N ASP A 128 12.45 23.32 -17.35
CA ASP A 128 13.47 22.55 -18.05
C ASP A 128 13.68 23.07 -19.49
N ALA A 129 12.61 23.49 -20.18
CA ALA A 129 12.70 24.14 -21.49
C ALA A 129 13.34 25.54 -21.42
N LEU A 130 13.06 26.31 -20.35
CA LEU A 130 13.71 27.60 -20.15
C LEU A 130 15.22 27.42 -19.94
N TRP A 131 15.62 26.44 -19.13
CA TRP A 131 17.03 26.14 -18.89
C TRP A 131 17.73 25.64 -20.17
N SER A 132 17.09 24.83 -21.01
CA SER A 132 17.70 24.41 -22.28
C SER A 132 17.92 25.56 -23.25
N VAL A 133 17.00 26.54 -23.31
CA VAL A 133 17.16 27.73 -24.18
C VAL A 133 18.27 28.65 -23.66
N ILE A 134 18.40 28.79 -22.34
CA ILE A 134 19.48 29.58 -21.73
C ILE A 134 20.84 28.91 -22.01
N GLU A 135 20.94 27.59 -21.88
CA GLU A 135 22.18 26.86 -22.18
C GLU A 135 22.56 26.97 -23.66
N ASP A 136 21.59 26.87 -24.58
CA ASP A 136 21.82 27.01 -26.03
C ASP A 136 22.20 28.45 -26.43
N GLY A 137 21.65 29.46 -25.75
CA GLY A 137 21.98 30.88 -25.91
C GLY A 137 23.37 31.27 -25.42
N VAL A 138 23.95 30.51 -24.49
CA VAL A 138 25.34 30.70 -24.01
C VAL A 138 26.34 30.07 -24.99
N THR A 139 25.96 28.98 -25.67
CA THR A 139 26.78 28.35 -26.72
C THR A 139 26.68 29.09 -28.06
N SER A 140 25.55 29.73 -28.36
CA SER A 140 25.40 30.66 -29.47
C SER A 140 25.81 32.07 -29.05
N GLN A 141 27.11 32.24 -28.75
CA GLN A 141 27.72 33.56 -28.78
C GLN A 141 27.35 34.21 -30.11
N LEU A 142 26.73 35.39 -30.05
CA LEU A 142 26.42 36.24 -31.18
C LEU A 142 27.72 36.51 -31.96
N ILE A 143 27.99 35.72 -32.99
CA ILE A 143 29.01 36.03 -33.98
C ILE A 143 28.42 37.18 -34.80
N VAL A 144 28.67 38.40 -34.34
CA VAL A 144 28.48 39.59 -35.16
C VAL A 144 29.54 39.50 -36.24
N ASP A 145 29.17 38.95 -37.39
CA ASP A 145 30.04 38.93 -38.56
C ASP A 145 30.15 40.37 -39.06
N ALA A 146 31.20 41.05 -38.60
CA ALA A 146 31.55 42.41 -39.01
C ALA A 146 32.23 42.38 -40.39
N GLN A 147 31.47 41.97 -41.41
CA GLN A 147 31.84 42.14 -42.82
C GLN A 147 30.95 43.27 -43.37
N GLY A 148 31.55 44.46 -43.46
CA GLY A 148 30.87 45.65 -43.96
C GLY A 148 30.60 45.57 -45.46
N GLU A 149 29.41 45.99 -45.87
CA GLU A 149 29.12 46.73 -47.10
C GLU A 149 27.64 47.22 -47.08
N GLY A 150 27.47 48.54 -46.86
CA GLY A 150 26.36 49.39 -47.32
C GLY A 150 24.89 48.99 -47.09
N THR A 151 24.19 49.70 -46.19
CA THR A 151 23.23 50.76 -46.59
C THR A 151 22.68 51.51 -45.36
N THR A 152 22.77 52.82 -45.44
CA THR A 152 22.36 53.81 -44.46
C THR A 152 20.84 53.97 -44.42
N LEU A 153 20.20 53.80 -43.27
CA LEU A 153 18.95 54.53 -42.95
C LEU A 153 18.93 54.94 -41.47
N GLY A 154 19.09 56.25 -41.26
CA GLY A 154 18.58 56.96 -40.08
C GLY A 154 19.59 57.28 -38.98
N GLY A 155 20.38 58.34 -39.17
CA GLY A 155 21.11 59.01 -38.09
C GLY A 155 20.18 59.67 -37.06
N PRO A 156 20.73 60.13 -35.93
CA PRO A 156 19.96 60.47 -34.74
C PRO A 156 19.28 61.83 -34.83
N VAL A 157 18.08 61.93 -34.27
CA VAL A 157 17.50 63.19 -33.82
C VAL A 157 17.10 62.99 -32.36
N PHE A 158 17.78 63.76 -31.52
CA PHE A 158 17.63 64.04 -30.08
C PHE A 158 16.61 63.24 -29.26
#